data_AF-A0A2D6YFX0-F1
#
_entry.id   AF-A0A2D6YFX0-F1
#
_cell.length_a   1.000
_cell.length_b   1.000
_cell.length_c   1.000
_cell.angle_alpha   90.00
_cell.angle_beta   90.00
_cell.angle_gamma   90.00
#
_symmetry.space_group_name_H-M   'P 1'
#
loop_
_entity.id
_entity.type
_entity.pdbx_description
1 polymer ?
#
loop_
_entity_poly.entity_id
_entity_poly.type
_entity_poly.pdbx_seq_one_letter_code
_entity_poly.pdbx_strand_id
1 'polypeptide(L)'
;MKKLKYITLGILGSGCFACAPLPVQEESFSLANARERQTSSPQCEWEQANCELSVTVQEQSFRLYSKVGLVRMERFDPQTKSWRIETERATGEDYRVVRAAALQEFIYLTECDQKGNRKIQRYRPTDQSWRQLHYKSLGCQS
;
A
#
# COMPACT_ATOMS: atom_id res chain seq x y z
N MET A 1 1.82 52.48 21.53
CA MET A 1 0.42 52.49 22.00
C MET A 1 -0.20 53.85 21.74
N LYS A 2 -1.10 53.99 20.75
CA LYS A 2 -2.19 54.99 20.70
C LYS A 2 -3.10 54.71 19.50
N LYS A 3 -4.39 54.87 19.77
CA LYS A 3 -5.58 54.38 19.08
C LYS A 3 -5.80 55.06 17.72
N LEU A 4 -6.34 54.34 16.73
CA LEU A 4 -7.18 54.95 15.70
C LEU A 4 -8.63 54.52 15.88
N LYS A 5 -9.49 55.54 15.90
CA LYS A 5 -10.96 55.47 16.01
C LYS A 5 -11.57 55.34 14.61
N TYR A 6 -12.69 54.65 14.53
CA TYR A 6 -13.57 54.52 13.37
C TYR A 6 -14.11 55.86 12.87
N ILE A 7 -14.25 56.01 11.55
CA ILE A 7 -15.29 56.84 10.94
C ILE A 7 -15.85 56.12 9.70
N THR A 8 -17.15 55.91 9.72
CA THR A 8 -18.00 55.41 8.64
C THR A 8 -18.25 56.52 7.62
N LEU A 9 -18.22 56.22 6.33
CA LEU A 9 -18.82 57.07 5.29
C LEU A 9 -19.42 56.19 4.20
N GLY A 10 -20.75 56.21 4.13
CA GLY A 10 -21.50 55.64 3.02
C GLY A 10 -21.46 56.58 1.81
N ILE A 11 -21.45 56.00 0.62
CA ILE A 11 -21.77 56.68 -0.63
C ILE A 11 -22.71 55.78 -1.43
N LEU A 12 -23.92 56.29 -1.66
CA LEU A 12 -24.87 55.86 -2.68
C LEU A 12 -24.29 56.12 -4.07
N GLY A 13 -24.43 55.19 -5.02
CA GLY A 13 -24.08 55.46 -6.41
C GLY A 13 -24.24 54.25 -7.32
N SER A 14 -25.36 54.20 -8.03
CA SER A 14 -25.68 53.30 -9.12
C SER A 14 -24.62 53.28 -10.23
N GLY A 15 -24.31 52.10 -10.77
CA GLY A 15 -23.51 51.97 -11.99
C GLY A 15 -23.08 50.53 -12.25
N CYS A 16 -23.84 49.80 -13.05
CA CYS A 16 -23.41 48.54 -13.65
C CYS A 16 -22.17 48.77 -14.51
N PHE A 17 -21.06 48.09 -14.24
CA PHE A 17 -20.15 47.58 -15.26
C PHE A 17 -19.42 46.34 -14.71
N ALA A 18 -19.36 45.33 -15.57
CA ALA A 18 -18.96 43.95 -15.32
C ALA A 18 -17.71 43.72 -14.44
N CYS A 19 -17.82 42.78 -13.49
CA CYS A 19 -16.75 41.85 -13.10
C CYS A 19 -17.40 40.58 -12.50
N ALA A 20 -16.96 39.42 -12.97
CA ALA A 20 -17.50 38.10 -12.67
C ALA A 20 -17.48 37.73 -11.17
N PRO A 21 -18.48 36.99 -10.65
CA PRO A 21 -18.36 36.34 -9.36
C PRO A 21 -17.73 34.94 -9.52
N LEU A 22 -16.66 34.75 -8.75
CA LEU A 22 -16.02 33.47 -8.41
C LEU A 22 -17.07 32.48 -7.87
N PRO A 23 -16.98 31.18 -8.18
CA PRO A 23 -17.83 30.21 -7.51
C PRO A 23 -17.44 30.08 -6.03
N VAL A 24 -18.50 30.18 -5.24
CA VAL A 24 -18.63 29.97 -3.80
C VAL A 24 -17.85 28.73 -3.32
N GLN A 25 -17.03 28.92 -2.28
CA GLN A 25 -16.61 27.82 -1.41
C GLN A 25 -17.84 27.27 -0.69
N GLU A 26 -18.32 26.11 -1.10
CA GLU A 26 -19.04 25.22 -0.19
C GLU A 26 -18.00 24.30 0.46
N GLU A 27 -17.79 24.50 1.76
CA GLU A 27 -17.28 23.47 2.65
C GLU A 27 -18.26 22.30 2.66
N SER A 28 -18.11 21.38 1.72
CA SER A 28 -18.68 20.05 1.85
C SER A 28 -17.64 19.13 2.48
N PHE A 29 -17.67 19.06 3.81
CA PHE A 29 -17.15 17.93 4.58
C PHE A 29 -17.86 16.66 4.10
N SER A 30 -17.30 15.98 3.11
CA SER A 30 -17.76 14.65 2.69
C SER A 30 -16.88 13.60 3.36
N LEU A 31 -17.29 13.22 4.57
CA LEU A 31 -17.01 11.91 5.17
C LEU A 31 -17.70 10.83 4.33
N ALA A 32 -17.10 10.45 3.20
CA ALA A 32 -17.51 9.24 2.49
C ALA A 32 -16.37 8.74 1.62
N ASN A 33 -16.07 7.45 1.78
CA ASN A 33 -15.11 6.65 1.02
C ASN A 33 -13.64 6.85 1.39
N ALA A 34 -13.30 6.46 2.62
CA ALA A 34 -12.10 5.66 2.85
C ALA A 34 -12.27 4.29 2.16
N ARG A 35 -12.34 4.30 0.82
CA ARG A 35 -12.15 3.11 0.01
C ARG A 35 -10.67 2.84 0.15
N GLU A 36 -10.31 1.94 1.06
CA GLU A 36 -8.98 1.36 1.15
C GLU A 36 -8.49 1.19 -0.29
N ARG A 37 -7.41 1.89 -0.65
CA ARG A 37 -6.72 1.66 -1.92
C ARG A 37 -6.20 0.23 -1.82
N GLN A 38 -7.03 -0.72 -2.21
CA GLN A 38 -6.63 -2.08 -2.48
C GLN A 38 -5.81 -1.97 -3.76
N THR A 39 -4.53 -1.63 -3.61
CA THR A 39 -3.55 -1.69 -4.67
C THR A 39 -3.64 -3.11 -5.22
N SER A 40 -4.01 -3.25 -6.49
CA SER A 40 -4.06 -4.54 -7.16
C SER A 40 -2.69 -5.20 -6.96
N SER A 41 -2.63 -6.26 -6.14
CA SER A 41 -1.36 -6.91 -5.85
C SER A 41 -0.74 -7.40 -7.16
N PRO A 42 0.53 -7.04 -7.44
CA PRO A 42 1.24 -7.61 -8.56
C PRO A 42 1.22 -9.14 -8.46
N GLN A 43 0.96 -9.80 -9.59
CA GLN A 43 0.89 -11.24 -9.70
C GLN A 43 2.07 -11.72 -10.53
N CYS A 44 2.79 -12.71 -9.99
CA CYS A 44 3.84 -13.41 -10.71
C CYS A 44 3.24 -14.64 -11.38
N GLU A 45 3.63 -14.89 -12.63
CA GLU A 45 3.41 -16.19 -13.23
C GLU A 45 4.45 -17.19 -12.76
N TRP A 46 4.07 -18.47 -12.77
CA TRP A 46 4.96 -19.54 -12.35
C TRP A 46 6.23 -19.63 -13.20
N GLU A 47 6.16 -19.27 -14.48
CA GLU A 47 7.26 -19.41 -15.45
C GLU A 47 8.27 -18.27 -15.41
N GLN A 48 7.91 -17.12 -14.81
CA GLN A 48 8.79 -15.97 -14.73
C GLN A 48 9.87 -16.22 -13.68
N ALA A 49 11.10 -16.50 -14.10
CA ALA A 49 12.24 -16.59 -13.20
C ALA A 49 12.46 -15.23 -12.52
N ASN A 50 12.53 -15.20 -11.18
CA ASN A 50 12.82 -14.02 -10.36
C ASN A 50 11.77 -12.90 -10.45
N CYS A 51 10.58 -13.17 -9.89
CA CYS A 51 9.56 -12.14 -9.72
C CYS A 51 9.90 -11.24 -8.52
N GLU A 52 9.94 -9.94 -8.74
CA GLU A 52 10.00 -8.93 -7.69
C GLU A 52 8.58 -8.47 -7.34
N LEU A 53 8.20 -8.58 -6.06
CA LEU A 53 6.91 -8.11 -5.55
C LEU A 53 7.16 -7.00 -4.54
N SER A 54 6.32 -5.96 -4.55
CA SER A 54 6.42 -4.85 -3.60
C SER A 54 5.11 -4.64 -2.85
N VAL A 55 5.20 -4.37 -1.56
CA VAL A 55 4.06 -4.09 -0.68
C VAL A 55 4.41 -2.98 0.31
N THR A 56 3.41 -2.25 0.78
CA THR A 56 3.58 -1.22 1.81
C THR A 56 2.65 -1.50 2.99
N VAL A 57 3.21 -1.54 4.20
CA VAL A 57 2.50 -1.80 5.46
C VAL A 57 2.76 -0.61 6.37
N GLN A 58 1.72 0.12 6.80
CA GLN A 58 1.86 1.27 7.72
C GLN A 58 3.03 2.21 7.33
N GLU A 59 3.07 2.63 6.06
CA GLU A 59 4.12 3.50 5.47
C GLU A 59 5.51 2.86 5.30
N GLN A 60 5.74 1.66 5.83
CA GLN A 60 6.96 0.89 5.58
C GLN A 60 6.84 0.12 4.26
N SER A 61 7.74 0.41 3.32
CA SER A 61 7.84 -0.32 2.05
C SER A 61 8.70 -1.57 2.19
N PHE A 62 8.23 -2.65 1.57
CA PHE A 62 8.91 -3.93 1.47
C PHE A 62 8.99 -4.36 0.00
N ARG A 63 10.10 -4.99 -0.37
CA ARG A 63 10.23 -5.71 -1.64
C ARG A 63 10.59 -7.17 -1.36
N LEU A 64 10.14 -8.04 -2.23
CA LEU A 64 10.33 -9.47 -2.13
C LEU A 64 10.99 -10.00 -3.38
N TYR A 65 11.98 -10.85 -3.15
CA TYR A 65 12.63 -11.65 -4.16
C TYR A 65 12.25 -13.10 -3.91
N SER A 66 11.55 -13.71 -4.87
CA SER A 66 11.20 -15.13 -4.76
C SER A 66 11.75 -15.93 -5.92
N LYS A 67 12.34 -17.06 -5.56
CA LYS A 67 12.66 -18.18 -6.44
C LYS A 67 12.05 -19.45 -5.84
N VAL A 68 12.06 -20.54 -6.60
CA VAL A 68 11.63 -21.84 -6.08
C VAL A 68 12.48 -22.20 -4.84
N GLY A 69 11.81 -22.59 -3.76
CA GLY A 69 12.45 -22.98 -2.51
C GLY A 69 12.81 -21.83 -1.56
N LEU A 70 12.79 -20.57 -2.01
CA LEU A 70 13.27 -19.44 -1.20
C LEU A 70 12.46 -18.15 -1.42
N VAL A 71 12.22 -17.43 -0.32
CA VAL A 71 11.81 -16.03 -0.36
C VAL A 71 12.76 -15.18 0.50
N ARG A 72 13.21 -14.06 -0.07
CA ARG A 72 13.88 -12.97 0.64
C ARG A 72 12.97 -11.75 0.63
N MET A 73 12.80 -11.13 1.78
CA MET A 73 12.09 -9.86 1.94
C MET A 73 13.06 -8.81 2.45
N GLU A 74 13.00 -7.63 1.84
CA GLU A 74 13.81 -6.48 2.22
C GLU A 74 12.89 -5.32 2.56
N ARG A 75 13.25 -4.57 3.61
CA ARG A 75 12.59 -3.33 3.99
C ARG A 75 13.37 -2.12 3.49
N PHE A 76 12.67 -1.08 3.09
CA PHE A 76 13.29 0.18 2.70
C PHE A 76 13.66 0.99 3.95
N ASP A 77 14.93 1.40 4.07
CA ASP A 77 15.40 2.34 5.07
C ASP A 77 15.41 3.76 4.48
N PRO A 78 14.52 4.67 4.94
CA PRO A 78 14.45 6.02 4.40
C PRO A 78 15.65 6.89 4.80
N GLN A 79 16.34 6.58 5.91
CA GLN A 79 17.48 7.35 6.38
C GLN A 79 18.70 7.14 5.48
N THR A 80 18.96 5.88 5.12
CA THR A 80 20.07 5.50 4.23
C THR A 80 19.68 5.42 2.76
N LYS A 81 18.39 5.61 2.44
CA LYS A 81 17.81 5.46 1.09
C LYS A 81 18.18 4.13 0.45
N SER A 82 18.18 3.06 1.23
CA SER A 82 18.64 1.74 0.79
C SER A 82 17.72 0.63 1.30
N TRP A 83 17.79 -0.53 0.65
CA TRP A 83 17.06 -1.71 1.08
C TRP A 83 17.91 -2.54 2.04
N ARG A 84 17.29 -3.04 3.11
CA ARG A 84 17.93 -3.91 4.09
C ARG A 84 17.15 -5.22 4.16
N ILE A 85 17.86 -6.33 4.31
CA ILE A 85 17.24 -7.64 4.50
C ILE A 85 16.41 -7.60 5.79
N GLU A 86 15.12 -7.89 5.65
CA GLU A 86 14.18 -8.02 6.77
C GLU A 86 14.12 -9.49 7.21
N THR A 87 13.95 -10.40 6.24
CA THR A 87 13.87 -11.84 6.51
C THR A 87 14.19 -12.63 5.25
N GLU A 88 14.75 -13.82 5.42
CA GLU A 88 14.93 -14.81 4.36
C GLU A 88 14.52 -16.19 4.91
N ARG A 89 13.72 -16.94 4.15
CA ARG A 89 13.31 -18.28 4.55
C ARG A 89 13.06 -19.21 3.38
N ALA A 90 13.10 -20.51 3.68
CA ALA A 90 12.61 -21.53 2.78
C ALA A 90 11.08 -21.46 2.63
N THR A 91 10.60 -21.69 1.41
CA THR A 91 9.17 -21.85 1.08
C THR A 91 8.75 -23.33 1.02
N GLY A 92 9.73 -24.24 1.02
CA GLY A 92 9.60 -25.66 0.69
C GLY A 92 10.10 -25.93 -0.73
N GLU A 93 10.65 -27.12 -0.98
CA GLU A 93 11.46 -27.43 -2.17
C GLU A 93 10.81 -27.02 -3.49
N ASP A 94 9.49 -27.19 -3.63
CA ASP A 94 8.76 -26.91 -4.86
C ASP A 94 7.91 -25.63 -4.80
N TYR A 95 7.96 -24.85 -3.73
CA TYR A 95 7.11 -23.67 -3.57
C TYR A 95 7.81 -22.39 -3.98
N ARG A 96 7.06 -21.46 -4.58
CA ARG A 96 7.50 -20.06 -4.78
C ARG A 96 6.38 -19.09 -4.43
N VAL A 97 6.74 -17.86 -4.08
CA VAL A 97 5.77 -16.78 -3.91
C VAL A 97 5.32 -16.30 -5.28
N VAL A 98 4.00 -16.26 -5.48
CA VAL A 98 3.36 -15.76 -6.71
C VAL A 98 2.59 -14.47 -6.48
N ARG A 99 2.29 -14.14 -5.23
CA ARG A 99 1.57 -12.92 -4.86
C ARG A 99 1.94 -12.46 -3.46
N ALA A 100 1.99 -11.15 -3.26
CA ALA A 100 2.13 -10.52 -1.95
C ALA A 100 1.05 -9.46 -1.79
N ALA A 101 0.44 -9.39 -0.61
CA ALA A 101 -0.53 -8.35 -0.26
C ALA A 101 -0.26 -7.84 1.15
N ALA A 102 -0.54 -6.56 1.39
CA ALA A 102 -0.51 -5.96 2.72
C ALA A 102 -1.94 -5.76 3.22
N LEU A 103 -2.17 -6.06 4.50
CA LEU A 103 -3.43 -5.73 5.18
C LEU A 103 -3.13 -5.49 6.66
N GLN A 104 -3.52 -4.31 7.17
CA GLN A 104 -3.22 -3.84 8.52
C GLN A 104 -1.71 -3.89 8.80
N GLU A 105 -1.25 -4.53 9.89
CA GLU A 105 0.18 -4.71 10.21
C GLU A 105 0.82 -5.95 9.55
N PHE A 106 0.15 -6.62 8.62
CA PHE A 106 0.59 -7.91 8.10
C PHE A 106 0.88 -7.92 6.60
N ILE A 107 1.82 -8.78 6.22
CA ILE A 107 2.10 -9.15 4.83
C ILE A 107 1.64 -10.57 4.60
N TYR A 108 0.83 -10.80 3.58
CA TYR A 108 0.31 -12.08 3.17
C TYR A 108 0.98 -12.52 1.88
N LEU A 109 1.58 -13.71 1.90
CA LEU A 109 2.17 -14.32 0.73
C LEU A 109 1.32 -15.49 0.25
N THR A 110 1.00 -15.47 -1.04
CA THR A 110 0.49 -16.65 -1.73
C THR A 110 1.67 -17.38 -2.35
N GLU A 111 1.87 -18.61 -1.89
CA GLU A 111 2.88 -19.51 -2.44
C GLU A 111 2.19 -20.62 -3.21
N CYS A 112 2.68 -20.90 -4.41
CA CYS A 112 2.24 -22.02 -5.23
C CYS A 112 3.37 -23.04 -5.37
N ASP A 113 3.05 -24.29 -5.67
CA ASP A 113 3.98 -25.27 -6.22
C ASP A 113 3.64 -25.63 -7.68
N GLN A 114 4.51 -26.39 -8.34
CA GLN A 114 4.31 -26.86 -9.72
C GLN A 114 3.03 -27.68 -9.92
N LYS A 115 2.54 -28.33 -8.86
CA LYS A 115 1.31 -29.13 -8.89
C LYS A 115 0.07 -28.24 -8.71
N GLY A 116 0.24 -26.93 -8.55
CA GLY A 116 -0.83 -25.97 -8.33
C GLY A 116 -1.35 -25.95 -6.89
N ASN A 117 -0.68 -26.59 -5.93
CA ASN A 117 -1.05 -26.47 -4.52
C ASN A 117 -0.70 -25.08 -4.00
N ARG A 118 -1.54 -24.55 -3.12
CA ARG A 118 -1.45 -23.19 -2.59
C ARG A 118 -1.22 -23.19 -1.09
N LYS A 119 -0.27 -22.38 -0.63
CA LYS A 119 -0.12 -21.97 0.78
C LYS A 119 -0.38 -20.48 0.91
N ILE A 120 -1.03 -20.08 1.99
CA ILE A 120 -1.08 -18.68 2.42
C ILE A 120 -0.25 -18.54 3.68
N GLN A 121 0.80 -17.73 3.59
CA GLN A 121 1.68 -17.39 4.70
C GLN A 121 1.40 -15.96 5.14
N ARG A 122 1.50 -15.70 6.44
CA ARG A 122 1.42 -14.36 7.00
C ARG A 122 2.71 -14.02 7.71
N TYR A 123 3.22 -12.84 7.44
CA TYR A 123 4.36 -12.24 8.10
C TYR A 123 3.92 -11.01 8.89
N ARG A 124 4.44 -10.85 10.09
CA ARG A 124 4.26 -9.65 10.91
C ARG A 124 5.63 -8.99 11.13
N PRO A 125 5.91 -7.80 10.59
CA PRO A 125 7.20 -7.14 10.74
C PRO A 125 7.57 -6.81 12.19
N THR A 126 6.59 -6.45 13.03
CA THR A 126 6.82 -6.00 14.41
C THR A 126 7.53 -7.02 15.29
N ASP A 127 7.21 -8.31 15.12
CA ASP A 127 7.81 -9.42 15.89
C ASP A 127 8.59 -10.39 14.98
N GLN A 128 8.77 -10.02 13.71
CA GLN A 128 9.43 -10.80 12.67
C GLN A 128 8.94 -12.25 12.55
N SER A 129 7.66 -12.48 12.84
CA SER A 129 7.09 -13.83 12.88
C SER A 129 6.41 -14.24 11.58
N TRP A 130 6.51 -15.54 11.28
CA TRP A 130 5.81 -16.19 10.18
C TRP A 130 4.76 -17.16 10.69
N ARG A 131 3.62 -17.24 9.99
CA ARG A 131 2.59 -18.25 10.25
C ARG A 131 1.92 -18.71 8.95
N GLN A 132 1.85 -20.02 8.76
CA GLN A 132 0.99 -20.59 7.71
C GLN A 132 -0.47 -20.49 8.17
N LEU A 133 -1.31 -19.85 7.36
CA LEU A 133 -2.73 -19.68 7.65
C LEU A 133 -3.59 -20.71 6.95
N HIS A 134 -3.21 -21.09 5.73
CA HIS A 134 -4.04 -21.94 4.90
C HIS A 134 -3.22 -22.76 3.92
N TYR A 135 -3.75 -23.93 3.59
CA TYR A 135 -3.27 -24.82 2.55
C TYR A 135 -4.46 -25.32 1.72
N LYS A 136 -4.32 -25.35 0.39
CA LYS A 136 -5.32 -25.91 -0.52
C LYS A 136 -4.63 -26.60 -1.70
N SER A 137 -4.98 -27.86 -1.93
CA SER A 137 -4.55 -28.56 -3.15
C SER A 137 -5.21 -27.95 -4.38
N LEU A 138 -4.46 -27.88 -5.50
CA LEU A 138 -4.92 -27.26 -6.76
C LEU A 138 -5.46 -25.82 -6.58
N GLY A 139 -5.05 -25.12 -5.52
CA GLY A 139 -5.55 -23.79 -5.17
C GLY A 139 -5.00 -22.63 -6.01
N CYS A 140 -4.01 -22.90 -6.87
CA CYS A 140 -3.40 -21.89 -7.75
C CYS A 140 -3.90 -21.92 -9.20
N GLN A 141 -4.78 -22.86 -9.55
CA GLN A 141 -5.32 -23.05 -10.91
C GLN A 141 -6.63 -22.29 -11.18
N SER A 142 -6.95 -21.26 -10.38
CA SER A 142 -8.23 -20.53 -10.45
C SER A 142 -8.18 -19.27 -11.31
#